data_AF-A0A0F8DEB2-F1
#
_entry.id   AF-A0A0F8DEB2-F1
#
_cell.length_a   1.000
_cell.length_b   1.000
_cell.length_c   1.000
_cell.angle_alpha   90.00
_cell.angle_beta   90.00
_cell.angle_gamma   90.00
#
_symmetry.space_group_name_H-M   'P 1'
#
loop_
_entity.id
_entity.type
_entity.pdbx_description
1 polymer ?
#
loop_
_entity_poly.entity_id
_entity_poly.type
_entity_poly.pdbx_seq_one_letter_code
_entity_poly.pdbx_strand_id
1 'polypeptide(L)'
;MADFDQQSAAFKQWFTSIPGAEIHPSVAFKDLRGKDAGRGLVASVDIPAETALFTIPRAAIMSVATSSLVERLPELFAGEEDTEMGDEDDETESNSPDPWSSLILVIIFEHLRGAASPWAQYFTMMPSQFDTPMFWSSAELQELQASPLVSRIGKEEAEEMFRRKIVPTIQGHKDIFYPPGTLELSEQQIIELAHRVGSTIMAYAFDLENDENEDESMEEDGWVVDSDGLTMLGMVPMADMMNADAEFNAHVNHGEDALTVFSLRPIAAGEEILNYYGPHPNSELLRKYGYVSERHSRYDVVEVPFSMVRKQVQAYLELSDQFWEKAENFLDEDEVGESIVLERNSGDPGPDGLFQCPATVENTLDELANQVNLVLKALRKVSSSVVPDKRKREEICNGVMLRILTGCLAMYPTTLAQDRALLADKSVTGRLRMAVFVRAGEKQLLEDILAGYGWSSETPGKSAN
;
A
#
# COMPACT_ATOMS: atom_id res chain seq x y z
N MET A 1 -26.26 13.64 7.26
CA MET A 1 -25.50 13.56 6.00
C MET A 1 -26.21 14.41 4.98
N ALA A 2 -25.50 15.32 4.32
CA ALA A 2 -26.07 15.95 3.13
C ALA A 2 -26.35 14.86 2.08
N ASP A 3 -27.33 15.10 1.23
CA ASP A 3 -27.70 14.19 0.15
C ASP A 3 -26.51 14.00 -0.81
N PHE A 4 -26.22 12.76 -1.20
CA PHE A 4 -25.09 12.44 -2.09
C PHE A 4 -25.12 13.31 -3.34
N ASP A 5 -26.31 13.47 -3.92
CA ASP A 5 -26.53 14.28 -5.13
C ASP A 5 -26.23 15.75 -4.89
N GLN A 6 -26.64 16.29 -3.74
CA GLN A 6 -26.37 17.68 -3.36
C GLN A 6 -24.88 17.95 -3.20
N GLN A 7 -24.15 17.05 -2.53
CA GLN A 7 -22.68 17.18 -2.36
C GLN A 7 -21.96 17.09 -3.70
N SER A 8 -22.36 16.13 -4.55
CA SER A 8 -21.80 15.94 -5.89
C SER A 8 -21.99 17.18 -6.76
N ALA A 9 -23.19 17.77 -6.74
CA ALA A 9 -23.52 18.95 -7.51
C ALA A 9 -22.73 20.18 -7.04
N ALA A 10 -22.63 20.39 -5.72
CA ALA A 10 -21.85 21.48 -5.15
C ALA A 10 -20.35 21.35 -5.44
N PHE A 11 -19.80 20.13 -5.35
CA PHE A 11 -18.42 19.85 -5.74
C PHE A 11 -18.18 20.13 -7.22
N LYS A 12 -19.04 19.60 -8.10
CA LYS A 12 -18.93 19.85 -9.55
C LYS A 12 -18.95 21.35 -9.86
N GLN A 13 -19.83 22.12 -9.22
CA GLN A 13 -19.91 23.57 -9.39
C GLN A 13 -18.64 24.27 -8.92
N TRP A 14 -18.09 23.88 -7.77
CA TRP A 14 -16.83 24.44 -7.27
C TRP A 14 -15.66 24.09 -8.19
N PHE A 15 -15.49 22.82 -8.55
CA PHE A 15 -14.39 22.36 -9.39
C PHE A 15 -14.39 23.07 -10.74
N THR A 16 -15.56 23.14 -11.41
CA THR A 16 -15.69 23.84 -12.70
C THR A 16 -15.60 25.37 -12.60
N SER A 17 -15.59 25.94 -11.39
CA SER A 17 -15.32 27.37 -11.19
C SER A 17 -13.83 27.70 -11.17
N ILE A 18 -12.97 26.69 -11.02
CA ILE A 18 -11.51 26.85 -11.02
C ILE A 18 -11.03 27.08 -12.46
N PRO A 19 -10.27 28.15 -12.75
CA PRO A 19 -9.77 28.41 -14.10
C PRO A 19 -8.94 27.24 -14.65
N GLY A 20 -9.32 26.73 -15.81
CA GLY A 20 -8.66 25.60 -16.48
C GLY A 20 -9.13 24.21 -16.04
N ALA A 21 -10.01 24.12 -15.04
CA ALA A 21 -10.59 22.85 -14.61
C ALA A 21 -11.77 22.46 -15.50
N GLU A 22 -11.72 21.25 -16.05
CA GLU A 22 -12.73 20.75 -17.00
C GLU A 22 -13.20 19.35 -16.59
N ILE A 23 -14.49 19.08 -16.78
CA ILE A 23 -15.07 17.73 -16.62
C ILE A 23 -15.84 17.42 -17.90
N HIS A 24 -15.49 16.33 -18.57
CA HIS A 24 -16.19 15.87 -19.75
C HIS A 24 -17.67 15.57 -19.42
N PRO A 25 -18.65 16.00 -20.24
CA PRO A 25 -20.07 15.88 -19.92
C PRO A 25 -20.54 14.44 -19.72
N SER A 26 -19.83 13.46 -20.29
CA SER A 26 -20.14 12.03 -20.12
C SER A 26 -19.72 11.47 -18.76
N VAL A 27 -18.89 12.17 -17.98
CA VAL A 27 -18.45 11.71 -16.65
C VAL A 27 -19.48 12.09 -15.58
N ALA A 28 -19.94 11.11 -14.80
CA ALA A 28 -20.94 11.31 -13.76
C ALA A 28 -20.50 10.70 -12.42
N PHE A 29 -20.78 11.40 -11.32
CA PHE A 29 -20.64 10.83 -9.97
C PHE A 29 -21.69 9.75 -9.73
N LYS A 30 -21.29 8.67 -9.08
CA LYS A 30 -22.17 7.57 -8.69
C LYS A 30 -21.96 7.16 -7.24
N ASP A 31 -23.07 6.95 -6.54
CA ASP A 31 -23.06 6.34 -5.21
C ASP A 31 -22.94 4.83 -5.36
N LEU A 32 -21.79 4.30 -4.97
CA LEU A 32 -21.40 2.90 -5.08
C LEU A 32 -21.26 2.23 -3.71
N ARG A 33 -21.72 2.88 -2.63
CA ARG A 33 -21.73 2.33 -1.26
C ARG A 33 -22.50 1.02 -1.16
N GLY A 34 -23.48 0.78 -2.04
CA GLY A 34 -24.22 -0.49 -2.11
C GLY A 34 -23.39 -1.70 -2.54
N LYS A 35 -22.17 -1.49 -3.04
CA LYS A 35 -21.18 -2.53 -3.37
C LYS A 35 -19.83 -2.30 -2.65
N ASP A 36 -19.86 -1.57 -1.53
CA ASP A 36 -18.69 -1.26 -0.70
C ASP A 36 -17.57 -0.46 -1.41
N ALA A 37 -17.90 0.29 -2.48
CA ALA A 37 -16.94 1.08 -3.27
C ALA A 37 -17.16 2.60 -3.13
N GLY A 38 -17.75 3.04 -2.02
CA GLY A 38 -17.91 4.46 -1.70
C GLY A 38 -18.55 5.29 -2.81
N ARG A 39 -17.87 6.36 -3.21
CA ARG A 39 -18.22 7.22 -4.34
C ARG A 39 -17.30 6.84 -5.50
N GLY A 40 -17.84 6.80 -6.72
CA GLY A 40 -17.03 6.62 -7.92
C GLY A 40 -17.50 7.47 -9.08
N LEU A 41 -16.80 7.33 -10.21
CA LEU A 41 -17.13 7.97 -11.47
C LEU A 41 -17.61 6.91 -12.47
N VAL A 42 -18.65 7.22 -13.24
CA VAL A 42 -19.18 6.33 -14.28
C VAL A 42 -19.38 7.08 -15.58
N ALA A 43 -19.35 6.34 -16.69
CA ALA A 43 -19.76 6.84 -17.98
C ALA A 43 -21.30 6.95 -18.04
N SER A 44 -21.83 8.14 -18.31
CA SER A 44 -23.27 8.36 -18.49
C SER A 44 -23.76 8.00 -19.90
N VAL A 45 -22.84 8.00 -20.87
CA VAL A 45 -22.98 7.52 -22.25
C VAL A 45 -21.66 6.88 -22.65
N ASP A 46 -21.65 6.10 -23.73
CA ASP A 46 -20.40 5.49 -24.24
C ASP A 46 -19.31 6.55 -24.46
N ILE A 47 -18.12 6.30 -23.92
CA ILE A 47 -16.94 7.16 -24.04
C ILE A 47 -15.94 6.47 -24.98
N PRO A 48 -15.50 7.10 -26.08
CA PRO A 48 -14.44 6.57 -26.93
C PRO A 48 -13.10 6.47 -26.19
N ALA A 49 -12.20 5.60 -26.64
CA ALA A 49 -10.81 5.61 -26.18
C ALA A 49 -10.14 6.98 -26.42
N GLU A 50 -9.09 7.28 -25.65
CA GLU A 50 -8.32 8.52 -25.72
C GLU A 50 -9.14 9.80 -25.48
N THR A 51 -10.31 9.69 -24.85
CA THR A 51 -11.11 10.84 -24.45
C THR A 51 -10.53 11.46 -23.18
N ALA A 52 -10.27 12.78 -23.21
CA ALA A 52 -9.97 13.54 -22.00
C ALA A 52 -11.22 13.58 -21.10
N LEU A 53 -11.16 12.88 -19.97
CA LEU A 53 -12.26 12.72 -19.03
C LEU A 53 -12.41 13.95 -18.14
N PHE A 54 -11.30 14.48 -17.64
CA PHE A 54 -11.25 15.73 -16.89
C PHE A 54 -9.82 16.26 -16.79
N THR A 55 -9.71 17.58 -16.60
CA THR A 55 -8.45 18.33 -16.52
C THR A 55 -8.38 19.04 -15.17
N ILE A 56 -7.28 18.89 -14.45
CA ILE A 56 -7.02 19.46 -13.13
C ILE A 56 -5.81 20.40 -13.24
N PRO A 57 -5.99 21.73 -13.18
CA PRO A 57 -4.88 22.68 -13.08
C PRO A 57 -4.03 22.38 -11.84
N ARG A 58 -2.70 22.47 -11.95
CA ARG A 58 -1.81 22.23 -10.80
C ARG A 58 -2.11 23.17 -9.62
N ALA A 59 -2.57 24.39 -9.89
CA ALA A 59 -3.00 25.35 -8.87
C ALA A 59 -4.26 24.90 -8.08
N ALA A 60 -5.01 23.90 -8.56
CA ALA A 60 -6.17 23.35 -7.87
C ALA A 60 -5.78 22.26 -6.85
N ILE A 61 -4.61 21.65 -7.01
CA ILE A 61 -4.12 20.54 -6.18
C ILE A 61 -3.80 21.08 -4.79
N MET A 62 -4.22 20.38 -3.74
CA MET A 62 -3.86 20.75 -2.37
C MET A 62 -2.53 20.09 -2.01
N SER A 63 -1.47 20.90 -1.97
CA SER A 63 -0.10 20.48 -1.66
C SER A 63 0.62 21.57 -0.87
N VAL A 64 1.87 21.30 -0.50
CA VAL A 64 2.74 22.31 0.11
C VAL A 64 2.86 23.53 -0.80
N ALA A 65 3.10 23.33 -2.10
CA ALA A 65 3.33 24.41 -3.06
C ALA A 65 2.13 25.35 -3.27
N THR A 66 0.90 24.87 -3.08
CA THR A 66 -0.32 25.68 -3.29
C THR A 66 -0.92 26.23 -2.00
N SER A 67 -0.43 25.79 -0.84
CA SER A 67 -0.97 26.18 0.46
C SER A 67 -0.42 27.52 0.93
N SER A 68 -1.33 28.40 1.38
CA SER A 68 -0.95 29.65 2.05
C SER A 68 -0.27 29.46 3.41
N LEU A 69 -0.17 28.21 3.91
CA LEU A 69 0.57 27.91 5.14
C LEU A 69 2.07 28.18 4.98
N VAL A 70 2.63 27.89 3.79
CA VAL A 70 4.07 28.08 3.51
C VAL A 70 4.46 29.54 3.65
N GLU A 71 3.64 30.46 3.15
CA GLU A 71 3.89 31.90 3.28
C GLU A 71 3.79 32.40 4.74
N ARG A 72 3.00 31.71 5.57
CA ARG A 72 2.76 32.08 6.98
C ARG A 72 3.79 31.50 7.93
N LEU A 73 4.34 30.34 7.58
CA LEU A 73 5.36 29.61 8.33
C LEU A 73 6.52 29.20 7.40
N PRO A 74 7.21 30.15 6.75
CA PRO A 74 8.26 29.82 5.79
C PRO A 74 9.40 29.02 6.44
N GLU A 75 9.67 29.27 7.72
CA GLU A 75 10.73 28.63 8.50
C GLU A 75 10.48 27.14 8.75
N LEU A 76 9.22 26.70 8.64
CA LEU A 76 8.83 25.30 8.75
C LEU A 76 9.09 24.52 7.46
N PHE A 77 9.04 25.20 6.30
CA PHE A 77 9.16 24.56 4.98
C PHE A 77 10.41 25.00 4.22
N ALA A 78 11.29 25.78 4.85
CA ALA A 78 12.61 26.04 4.32
C ALA A 78 13.35 24.69 4.34
N GLY A 79 13.61 24.12 3.16
CA GLY A 79 14.52 23.01 3.03
C GLY A 79 15.89 23.41 3.58
N GLU A 80 16.72 22.43 3.94
CA GLU A 80 18.12 22.69 4.26
C GLU A 80 18.82 23.23 3.01
N GLU A 81 18.78 24.55 2.82
CA GLU A 81 19.61 25.22 1.82
C GLU A 81 21.08 25.01 2.22
N ASP A 82 21.76 24.11 1.53
CA ASP A 82 23.22 24.05 1.36
C ASP A 82 24.06 24.32 2.62
N THR A 83 23.92 23.52 3.67
CA THR A 83 25.08 23.27 4.55
C THR A 83 25.95 22.18 3.93
N GLU A 84 26.63 22.51 2.82
CA GLU A 84 27.87 21.82 2.47
C GLU A 84 28.77 21.82 3.71
N MET A 85 29.25 20.64 4.11
CA MET A 85 30.23 20.36 5.17
C MET A 85 29.66 20.05 6.57
N GLY A 86 28.97 18.91 6.72
CA GLY A 86 28.80 18.20 7.99
C GLY A 86 29.16 16.73 7.79
N ASP A 87 30.07 16.19 8.61
CA ASP A 87 30.51 14.79 8.54
C ASP A 87 29.32 13.81 8.73
N GLU A 88 29.31 12.70 7.99
CA GLU A 88 28.25 11.66 7.85
C GLU A 88 27.84 10.92 9.15
N ASP A 89 28.19 11.41 10.35
CA ASP A 89 28.02 10.69 11.62
C ASP A 89 27.21 11.47 12.70
N ASP A 90 26.63 12.63 12.39
CA ASP A 90 25.76 13.37 13.34
C ASP A 90 24.29 13.31 12.88
N GLU A 91 23.51 12.38 13.45
CA GLU A 91 22.04 12.31 13.38
C GLU A 91 21.39 13.53 14.09
N THR A 92 21.69 14.75 13.67
CA THR A 92 20.92 15.91 14.10
C THR A 92 19.58 15.88 13.37
N GLU A 93 18.55 15.33 14.01
CA GLU A 93 17.16 15.35 13.52
C GLU A 93 16.81 16.74 12.97
N SER A 94 16.61 16.85 11.65
CA SER A 94 16.17 18.08 11.02
C SER A 94 14.84 18.51 11.65
N ASN A 95 14.72 19.79 12.04
CA ASN A 95 13.46 20.35 12.52
C ASN A 95 12.44 20.55 11.38
N SER A 96 12.86 20.39 10.12
CA SER A 96 11.97 20.46 8.98
C SER A 96 11.09 19.19 8.91
N PRO A 97 9.78 19.31 8.65
CA PRO A 97 8.92 18.17 8.46
C PRO A 97 9.23 17.50 7.13
N ASP A 98 9.34 16.17 7.15
CA ASP A 98 9.36 15.32 5.96
C ASP A 98 8.14 15.62 5.05
N PRO A 99 8.17 15.28 3.74
CA PRO A 99 7.11 15.59 2.79
C PRO A 99 5.71 15.17 3.28
N TRP A 100 5.64 14.03 3.96
CA TRP A 100 4.41 13.49 4.54
C TRP A 100 3.88 14.37 5.68
N SER A 101 4.72 14.68 6.66
CA SER A 101 4.40 15.57 7.78
C SER A 101 4.00 16.97 7.29
N SER A 102 4.69 17.47 6.26
CA SER A 102 4.39 18.75 5.61
C SER A 102 2.98 18.76 5.02
N LEU A 103 2.61 17.73 4.27
CA LEU A 103 1.27 17.60 3.70
C LEU A 103 0.21 17.41 4.79
N ILE A 104 0.49 16.66 5.86
CA ILE A 104 -0.42 16.55 7.02
C ILE A 104 -0.73 17.94 7.60
N LEU A 105 0.30 18.75 7.84
CA LEU A 105 0.15 20.10 8.40
C LEU A 105 -0.68 21.00 7.48
N VAL A 106 -0.44 20.95 6.17
CA VAL A 106 -1.20 21.68 5.16
C VAL A 106 -2.68 21.30 5.19
N ILE A 107 -2.99 19.99 5.19
CA ILE A 107 -4.37 19.51 5.18
C ILE A 107 -5.08 19.86 6.50
N ILE A 108 -4.39 19.71 7.65
CA ILE A 108 -4.95 20.11 8.95
C ILE A 108 -5.23 21.61 8.99
N PHE A 109 -4.29 22.45 8.53
CA PHE A 109 -4.47 23.88 8.46
C PHE A 109 -5.70 24.27 7.62
N GLU A 110 -5.82 23.71 6.42
CA GLU A 110 -6.95 24.00 5.53
C GLU A 110 -8.27 23.43 6.09
N HIS A 111 -8.23 22.29 6.78
CA HIS A 111 -9.40 21.74 7.47
C HIS A 111 -9.90 22.67 8.59
N LEU A 112 -9.00 23.18 9.44
CA LEU A 112 -9.35 24.05 10.57
C LEU A 112 -9.86 25.43 10.13
N ARG A 113 -9.49 25.90 8.93
CA ARG A 113 -10.03 27.12 8.32
C ARG A 113 -11.52 27.00 7.95
N GLY A 114 -12.04 25.78 7.82
CA GLY A 114 -13.44 25.53 7.46
C GLY A 114 -13.84 26.24 6.17
N ALA A 115 -14.91 27.03 6.21
CA ALA A 115 -15.43 27.74 5.03
C ALA A 115 -14.47 28.79 4.43
N ALA A 116 -13.41 29.17 5.15
CA ALA A 116 -12.39 30.09 4.64
C ALA A 116 -11.29 29.39 3.83
N SER A 117 -11.28 28.06 3.77
CA SER A 117 -10.37 27.28 2.93
C SER A 117 -10.83 27.33 1.46
N PRO A 118 -9.92 27.51 0.48
CA PRO A 118 -10.30 27.40 -0.93
C PRO A 118 -10.70 25.95 -1.30
N TRP A 119 -10.31 24.96 -0.50
CA TRP A 119 -10.68 23.54 -0.65
C TRP A 119 -11.86 23.12 0.23
N ALA A 120 -12.59 24.05 0.84
CA ALA A 120 -13.72 23.73 1.72
C ALA A 120 -14.74 22.79 1.07
N GLN A 121 -15.05 23.00 -0.22
CA GLN A 121 -15.99 22.15 -0.95
C GLN A 121 -15.41 20.76 -1.27
N TYR A 122 -14.10 20.66 -1.50
CA TYR A 122 -13.39 19.40 -1.71
C TYR A 122 -13.42 18.52 -0.45
N PHE A 123 -13.19 19.10 0.73
CA PHE A 123 -13.32 18.37 2.01
C PHE A 123 -14.70 17.76 2.23
N THR A 124 -15.76 18.29 1.62
CA THR A 124 -17.11 17.69 1.75
C THR A 124 -17.26 16.36 1.02
N MET A 125 -16.35 16.07 0.08
CA MET A 125 -16.31 14.82 -0.69
C MET A 125 -15.45 13.75 -0.01
N MET A 126 -14.53 14.16 0.86
CA MET A 126 -13.59 13.28 1.54
C MET A 126 -14.29 12.36 2.55
N PRO A 127 -13.81 11.11 2.70
CA PRO A 127 -14.31 10.21 3.72
C PRO A 127 -14.04 10.75 5.13
N SER A 128 -14.99 10.56 6.03
CA SER A 128 -14.85 10.86 7.46
C SER A 128 -14.51 9.63 8.30
N GLN A 129 -14.55 8.44 7.69
CA GLN A 129 -14.31 7.13 8.28
C GLN A 129 -13.49 6.30 7.30
N PHE A 130 -12.62 5.45 7.84
CA PHE A 130 -11.71 4.61 7.08
C PHE A 130 -11.80 3.17 7.59
N ASP A 131 -11.60 2.25 6.67
CA ASP A 131 -11.48 0.82 6.96
C ASP A 131 -10.05 0.31 6.81
N THR A 132 -9.06 1.20 6.75
CA THR A 132 -7.65 0.83 6.89
C THR A 132 -7.40 0.21 8.28
N PRO A 133 -6.53 -0.82 8.38
CA PRO A 133 -6.21 -1.53 9.62
C PRO A 133 -5.83 -0.65 10.81
N MET A 134 -5.34 0.57 10.59
CA MET A 134 -5.03 1.56 11.64
C MET A 134 -6.20 1.87 12.59
N PHE A 135 -7.43 1.78 12.08
CA PHE A 135 -8.66 2.05 12.82
C PHE A 135 -9.35 0.78 13.34
N TRP A 136 -8.70 -0.37 13.19
CA TRP A 136 -9.25 -1.63 13.65
C TRP A 136 -8.96 -1.84 15.14
N SER A 137 -9.88 -2.52 15.81
CA SER A 137 -9.69 -3.00 17.16
C SER A 137 -8.72 -4.18 17.17
N SER A 138 -8.13 -4.48 18.34
CA SER A 138 -7.23 -5.64 18.49
C SER A 138 -7.91 -6.96 18.13
N ALA A 139 -9.22 -7.10 18.33
CA ALA A 139 -9.98 -8.29 17.96
C ALA A 139 -10.15 -8.41 16.44
N GLU A 140 -10.37 -7.30 15.74
CA GLU A 140 -10.43 -7.27 14.28
C GLU A 140 -9.05 -7.56 13.66
N LEU A 141 -7.97 -7.00 14.23
CA LEU A 141 -6.61 -7.27 13.77
C LEU A 141 -6.21 -8.75 13.95
N GLN A 142 -6.69 -9.42 15.01
CA GLN A 142 -6.47 -10.86 15.20
C GLN A 142 -7.07 -11.71 14.08
N GLU A 143 -8.08 -11.21 13.36
CA GLU A 143 -8.64 -11.92 12.21
C GLU A 143 -7.68 -11.95 11.01
N LEU A 144 -6.64 -11.11 10.95
CA LEU A 144 -5.60 -11.21 9.92
C LEU A 144 -4.60 -12.37 10.18
N GLN A 145 -4.68 -13.01 11.36
CA GLN A 145 -3.94 -14.23 11.71
C GLN A 145 -2.42 -14.10 11.47
N ALA A 146 -1.88 -14.90 10.54
CA ALA A 146 -0.45 -14.98 10.26
C ALA A 146 0.01 -14.01 9.15
N SER A 147 -0.89 -13.15 8.64
CA SER A 147 -0.56 -12.17 7.61
C SER A 147 0.52 -11.19 8.12
N PRO A 148 1.57 -10.92 7.34
CA PRO A 148 2.61 -9.94 7.69
C PRO A 148 2.07 -8.49 7.72
N LEU A 149 0.86 -8.25 7.20
CA LEU A 149 0.19 -6.95 7.22
C LEU A 149 0.16 -6.34 8.62
N VAL A 150 -0.08 -7.15 9.66
CA VAL A 150 -0.32 -6.65 11.03
C VAL A 150 0.91 -5.91 11.57
N SER A 151 2.11 -6.39 11.28
CA SER A 151 3.36 -5.72 11.67
C SER A 151 3.65 -4.45 10.86
N ARG A 152 3.04 -4.28 9.68
CA ARG A 152 3.27 -3.14 8.77
C ARG A 152 2.29 -1.98 8.96
N ILE A 153 1.38 -2.05 9.94
CA ILE A 153 0.37 -1.00 10.18
C ILE A 153 1.02 0.29 10.69
N GLY A 154 2.05 0.18 11.53
CA GLY A 154 2.88 1.29 12.00
C GLY A 154 2.13 2.37 12.78
N LYS A 155 1.12 2.00 13.58
CA LYS A 155 0.24 2.97 14.27
C LYS A 155 0.98 3.72 15.38
N GLU A 156 1.76 2.99 16.16
CA GLU A 156 2.54 3.53 17.27
C GLU A 156 3.59 4.54 16.77
N GLU A 157 4.30 4.20 15.71
CA GLU A 157 5.31 5.06 15.05
C GLU A 157 4.68 6.34 14.50
N ALA A 158 3.51 6.23 13.86
CA ALA A 158 2.77 7.41 13.39
C ALA A 158 2.33 8.32 14.55
N GLU A 159 1.85 7.75 15.66
CA GLU A 159 1.48 8.56 16.83
C GLU A 159 2.67 9.23 17.49
N GLU A 160 3.82 8.57 17.53
CA GLU A 160 5.07 9.18 18.02
C GLU A 160 5.47 10.35 17.13
N MET A 161 5.45 10.18 15.81
CA MET A 161 5.68 11.27 14.86
C MET A 161 4.69 12.43 15.07
N PHE A 162 3.40 12.15 15.27
CA PHE A 162 2.41 13.19 15.52
C PHE A 162 2.69 13.96 16.81
N ARG A 163 3.05 13.27 17.89
CA ARG A 163 3.39 13.92 19.18
C ARG A 163 4.68 14.72 19.11
N ARG A 164 5.65 14.28 18.31
CA ARG A 164 6.96 14.92 18.17
C ARG A 164 6.92 16.13 17.23
N LYS A 165 6.28 16.00 16.06
CA LYS A 165 6.33 17.01 14.99
C LYS A 165 5.01 17.79 14.83
N ILE A 166 3.87 17.09 14.72
CA ILE A 166 2.59 17.71 14.31
C ILE A 166 1.94 18.50 15.46
N VAL A 167 1.80 17.90 16.64
CA VAL A 167 1.16 18.51 17.81
C VAL A 167 1.90 19.78 18.25
N PRO A 168 3.24 19.77 18.44
CA PRO A 168 3.95 20.97 18.88
C PRO A 168 3.87 22.09 17.85
N THR A 169 3.89 21.77 16.55
CA THR A 169 3.77 22.76 15.48
C THR A 169 2.42 23.49 15.52
N ILE A 170 1.32 22.73 15.64
CA ILE A 170 -0.03 23.32 15.70
C ILE A 170 -0.22 24.12 17.00
N GLN A 171 0.26 23.60 18.13
CA GLN A 171 0.12 24.25 19.43
C GLN A 171 1.04 25.48 19.60
N GLY A 172 2.19 25.51 18.92
CA GLY A 172 3.11 26.64 18.90
C GLY A 172 2.62 27.80 18.02
N HIS A 173 1.81 27.52 17.01
CA HIS A 173 1.34 28.49 16.01
C HIS A 173 -0.19 28.63 15.98
N LYS A 174 -0.82 28.67 17.16
CA LYS A 174 -2.29 28.68 17.29
C LYS A 174 -2.96 29.85 16.57
N ASP A 175 -2.33 31.02 16.56
CA ASP A 175 -2.81 32.21 15.87
C ASP A 175 -2.87 32.04 14.33
N ILE A 176 -2.12 31.09 13.80
CA ILE A 176 -2.12 30.72 12.38
C ILE A 176 -3.14 29.61 12.10
N PHE A 177 -3.12 28.53 12.89
CA PHE A 177 -3.98 27.36 12.65
C PHE A 177 -5.46 27.57 13.03
N TYR A 178 -5.75 28.43 14.00
CA TYR A 178 -7.10 28.64 14.51
C TYR A 178 -7.62 30.05 14.15
N PRO A 179 -8.49 30.18 13.14
CA PRO A 179 -9.17 31.44 12.84
C PRO A 179 -9.93 31.98 14.07
N PRO A 180 -10.07 33.31 14.21
CA PRO A 180 -10.79 33.90 15.34
C PRO A 180 -12.20 33.31 15.52
N GLY A 181 -12.48 32.78 16.71
CA GLY A 181 -13.76 32.15 17.04
C GLY A 181 -13.84 30.64 16.77
N THR A 182 -12.75 30.00 16.35
CA THR A 182 -12.64 28.53 16.32
C THR A 182 -12.19 27.99 17.68
N LEU A 183 -12.65 26.77 18.02
CA LEU A 183 -12.27 26.09 19.24
C LEU A 183 -10.91 25.42 19.04
N GLU A 184 -9.96 25.69 19.92
CA GLU A 184 -8.67 24.99 19.94
C GLU A 184 -8.89 23.50 20.23
N LEU A 185 -8.26 22.64 19.45
CA LEU A 185 -8.29 21.20 19.67
C LEU A 185 -7.34 20.82 20.81
N SER A 186 -7.74 19.83 21.60
CA SER A 186 -6.82 19.16 22.53
C SER A 186 -5.76 18.37 21.75
N GLU A 187 -4.64 18.01 22.41
CA GLU A 187 -3.63 17.12 21.83
C GLU A 187 -4.24 15.85 21.25
N GLN A 188 -5.13 15.19 22.00
CA GLN A 188 -5.79 13.97 21.55
C GLN A 188 -6.63 14.19 20.28
N GLN A 189 -7.33 15.32 20.20
CA GLN A 189 -8.13 15.67 19.01
C GLN A 189 -7.24 16.00 17.80
N ILE A 190 -6.05 16.58 18.01
CA ILE A 190 -5.05 16.80 16.95
C ILE A 190 -4.52 15.46 16.45
N ILE A 191 -4.21 14.52 17.34
CA ILE A 191 -3.73 13.17 16.99
C ILE A 191 -4.81 12.41 16.19
N GLU A 192 -6.07 12.45 16.63
CA GLU A 192 -7.19 11.83 15.90
C GLU A 192 -7.38 12.43 14.52
N LEU A 193 -7.24 13.76 14.40
CA LEU A 193 -7.29 14.45 13.12
C LEU A 193 -6.10 14.08 12.23
N ALA A 194 -4.89 13.98 12.79
CA ALA A 194 -3.68 13.60 12.07
C ALA A 194 -3.75 12.15 11.56
N HIS A 195 -4.26 11.21 12.34
CA HIS A 195 -4.55 9.84 11.88
C HIS A 195 -5.50 9.83 10.68
N ARG A 196 -6.59 10.61 10.76
CA ARG A 196 -7.56 10.72 9.67
C ARG A 196 -6.91 11.30 8.42
N VAL A 197 -6.14 12.38 8.57
CA VAL A 197 -5.45 13.06 7.47
C VAL A 197 -4.36 12.17 6.86
N GLY A 198 -3.53 11.51 7.67
CA GLY A 198 -2.53 10.56 7.19
C GLY A 198 -3.16 9.42 6.40
N SER A 199 -4.30 8.88 6.87
CA SER A 199 -5.04 7.86 6.11
C SER A 199 -5.68 8.42 4.83
N THR A 200 -6.13 9.69 4.83
CA THR A 200 -6.56 10.38 3.61
C THR A 200 -5.42 10.48 2.61
N ILE A 201 -4.23 10.90 3.04
CA ILE A 201 -3.07 11.04 2.15
C ILE A 201 -2.69 9.66 1.59
N MET A 202 -2.62 8.63 2.45
CA MET A 202 -2.21 7.28 2.05
C MET A 202 -3.11 6.67 0.98
N ALA A 203 -4.41 6.96 1.06
CA ALA A 203 -5.39 6.37 0.16
C ALA A 203 -5.68 7.22 -1.09
N TYR A 204 -5.38 8.53 -1.08
CA TYR A 204 -5.89 9.46 -2.10
C TYR A 204 -4.89 10.51 -2.62
N ALA A 205 -3.68 10.59 -2.05
CA ALA A 205 -2.66 11.49 -2.59
C ALA A 205 -2.02 10.90 -3.86
N PHE A 206 -1.55 11.78 -4.72
CA PHE A 206 -0.78 11.45 -5.92
C PHE A 206 0.63 11.98 -5.75
N ASP A 207 1.59 11.26 -6.32
CA ASP A 207 2.88 11.84 -6.67
C ASP A 207 2.67 12.87 -7.80
N LEU A 208 3.29 14.05 -7.68
CA LEU A 208 3.13 15.15 -8.64
C LEU A 208 4.35 15.35 -9.53
N GLU A 209 5.42 14.59 -9.32
CA GLU A 209 6.58 14.57 -10.21
C GLU A 209 6.22 13.92 -11.57
N ASN A 210 7.03 14.15 -12.59
CA ASN A 210 6.80 13.58 -13.92
C ASN A 210 7.45 12.19 -14.01
N ASP A 211 6.77 11.25 -14.68
CA ASP A 211 7.13 9.83 -14.90
C ASP A 211 8.54 9.55 -15.47
N GLU A 212 9.38 10.56 -15.77
CA GLU A 212 10.75 10.34 -16.27
C GLU A 212 11.71 9.78 -15.20
N ASN A 213 11.30 9.72 -13.93
CA ASN A 213 12.06 9.18 -12.80
C ASN A 213 11.33 8.05 -12.04
N GLU A 214 10.37 7.36 -12.67
CA GLU A 214 9.54 6.32 -12.00
C GLU A 214 10.27 5.00 -11.68
N ASP A 215 11.54 4.83 -12.02
CA ASP A 215 12.22 3.53 -11.85
C ASP A 215 12.61 3.19 -10.39
N GLU A 216 12.45 4.08 -9.39
CA GLU A 216 12.98 3.82 -8.04
C GLU A 216 12.11 4.27 -6.83
N SER A 217 10.90 4.83 -6.97
CA SER A 217 10.22 5.51 -5.83
C SER A 217 9.09 4.76 -5.11
N MET A 218 8.82 3.47 -5.41
CA MET A 218 7.74 2.70 -4.74
C MET A 218 8.18 1.37 -4.12
N GLU A 219 9.46 1.17 -3.86
CA GLU A 219 9.94 0.03 -3.07
C GLU A 219 10.58 0.51 -1.77
N GLU A 220 9.76 0.90 -0.78
CA GLU A 220 10.19 0.69 0.60
C GLU A 220 9.00 0.43 1.54
N ASP A 221 9.11 -0.70 2.23
CA ASP A 221 8.17 -1.23 3.20
C ASP A 221 8.20 -0.38 4.48
N GLY A 222 7.54 0.78 4.45
CA GLY A 222 7.46 1.69 5.59
C GLY A 222 6.44 2.80 5.38
N TRP A 223 6.11 3.54 6.43
CA TRP A 223 5.81 4.96 6.24
C TRP A 223 6.97 5.53 5.45
N VAL A 224 6.74 6.29 4.38
CA VAL A 224 7.80 6.88 3.56
C VAL A 224 8.89 7.45 4.48
N VAL A 225 9.98 6.69 4.64
CA VAL A 225 11.19 7.10 5.33
C VAL A 225 12.09 7.54 4.19
N ASP A 226 12.40 8.82 4.18
CA ASP A 226 13.54 9.45 3.52
C ASP A 226 14.01 8.78 2.22
N SER A 227 13.20 8.92 1.15
CA SER A 227 13.80 8.98 -0.18
C SER A 227 14.36 10.38 -0.37
N ASP A 228 15.66 10.48 -0.63
CA ASP A 228 16.42 11.70 -0.91
C ASP A 228 15.98 12.46 -2.20
N GLY A 229 14.80 12.13 -2.73
CA GLY A 229 14.06 12.91 -3.72
C GLY A 229 12.78 13.46 -3.09
N LEU A 230 12.61 14.78 -3.08
CA LEU A 230 11.45 15.51 -2.57
C LEU A 230 10.16 15.19 -3.38
N THR A 231 9.65 13.96 -3.29
CA THR A 231 8.37 13.57 -3.88
C THR A 231 7.30 14.56 -3.46
N MET A 232 6.81 15.37 -4.41
CA MET A 232 5.78 16.35 -4.13
C MET A 232 4.42 15.66 -4.08
N LEU A 233 4.05 15.10 -2.92
CA LEU A 233 2.71 14.57 -2.72
C LEU A 233 1.65 15.68 -2.74
N GLY A 234 0.49 15.39 -3.31
CA GLY A 234 -0.66 16.29 -3.25
C GLY A 234 -1.99 15.59 -3.39
N MET A 235 -3.02 16.20 -2.80
CA MET A 235 -4.40 15.76 -2.95
C MET A 235 -4.96 16.38 -4.22
N VAL A 236 -5.29 15.55 -5.21
CA VAL A 236 -5.70 15.98 -6.55
C VAL A 236 -7.22 15.90 -6.67
N PRO A 237 -7.95 17.03 -6.54
CA PRO A 237 -9.40 17.01 -6.60
C PRO A 237 -9.88 16.46 -7.95
N MET A 238 -10.93 15.65 -7.93
CA MET A 238 -11.52 14.97 -9.09
C MET A 238 -10.80 13.67 -9.47
N ALA A 239 -9.47 13.63 -9.51
CA ALA A 239 -8.73 12.41 -9.82
C ALA A 239 -8.92 11.34 -8.73
N ASP A 240 -8.87 11.77 -7.47
CA ASP A 240 -9.09 10.96 -6.28
C ASP A 240 -10.55 10.52 -6.05
N MET A 241 -11.47 10.90 -6.95
CA MET A 241 -12.86 10.42 -6.96
C MET A 241 -13.03 9.14 -7.79
N MET A 242 -12.01 8.75 -8.55
CA MET A 242 -11.97 7.46 -9.22
C MET A 242 -11.64 6.38 -8.20
N ASN A 243 -12.43 5.31 -8.19
CA ASN A 243 -11.97 4.06 -7.60
C ASN A 243 -10.86 3.45 -8.47
N ALA A 244 -10.14 2.49 -7.92
CA ALA A 244 -9.12 1.76 -8.65
C ALA A 244 -9.35 0.24 -8.58
N ASP A 245 -8.78 -0.46 -9.54
CA ASP A 245 -8.67 -1.91 -9.54
C ASP A 245 -7.48 -2.33 -10.41
N ALA A 246 -7.11 -3.61 -10.36
CA ALA A 246 -5.98 -4.13 -11.15
C ALA A 246 -6.28 -4.12 -12.66
N GLU A 247 -7.56 -4.17 -13.04
CA GLU A 247 -8.01 -3.88 -14.41
C GLU A 247 -8.69 -2.51 -14.43
N PHE A 248 -8.14 -1.59 -15.20
CA PHE A 248 -8.48 -0.18 -15.17
C PHE A 248 -8.75 0.34 -16.57
N ASN A 249 -9.33 1.53 -16.71
CA ASN A 249 -9.69 2.09 -18.01
C ASN A 249 -9.42 3.59 -18.14
N ALA A 250 -8.79 4.19 -17.13
CA ALA A 250 -8.32 5.57 -17.15
C ALA A 250 -6.86 5.65 -16.68
N HIS A 251 -6.12 6.63 -17.20
CA HIS A 251 -4.77 6.97 -16.74
C HIS A 251 -4.63 8.48 -16.57
N VAL A 252 -3.76 8.90 -15.65
CA VAL A 252 -3.42 10.30 -15.42
C VAL A 252 -2.23 10.67 -16.31
N ASN A 253 -2.29 11.81 -16.97
CA ASN A 253 -1.19 12.36 -17.77
C ASN A 253 -0.69 13.65 -17.11
N HIS A 254 0.62 13.72 -16.85
CA HIS A 254 1.28 14.81 -16.13
C HIS A 254 1.72 15.90 -17.11
N GLY A 255 0.90 16.94 -17.25
CA GLY A 255 1.26 18.15 -18.00
C GLY A 255 1.99 19.18 -17.14
N GLU A 256 2.62 20.16 -17.81
CA GLU A 256 3.32 21.27 -17.15
C GLU A 256 2.37 22.10 -16.28
N ASP A 257 1.21 22.49 -16.81
CA ASP A 257 0.24 23.35 -16.11
C ASP A 257 -0.91 22.58 -15.43
N ALA A 258 -1.18 21.34 -15.88
CA ALA A 258 -2.35 20.58 -15.47
C ALA A 258 -2.15 19.06 -15.59
N LEU A 259 -2.83 18.31 -14.74
CA LEU A 259 -3.03 16.87 -14.89
C LEU A 259 -4.27 16.63 -15.74
N THR A 260 -4.21 15.72 -16.71
CA THR A 260 -5.37 15.35 -17.53
C THR A 260 -5.58 13.85 -17.48
N VAL A 261 -6.80 13.41 -17.18
CA VAL A 261 -7.14 11.99 -17.13
C VAL A 261 -7.76 11.57 -18.46
N PHE A 262 -7.23 10.51 -19.07
CA PHE A 262 -7.71 9.99 -20.35
C PHE A 262 -8.22 8.55 -20.22
N SER A 263 -9.27 8.21 -20.98
CA SER A 263 -9.70 6.83 -21.13
C SER A 263 -8.70 6.02 -21.98
N LEU A 264 -8.33 4.81 -21.54
CA LEU A 264 -7.42 3.90 -22.25
C LEU A 264 -8.11 3.14 -23.39
N ARG A 265 -9.38 2.79 -23.17
CA ARG A 265 -10.22 2.01 -24.07
C ARG A 265 -11.63 2.58 -24.08
N PRO A 266 -12.52 2.17 -25.01
CA PRO A 266 -13.91 2.58 -24.94
C PRO A 266 -14.55 2.15 -23.62
N ILE A 267 -15.27 3.05 -22.96
CA ILE A 267 -15.97 2.81 -21.69
C ILE A 267 -17.47 2.87 -21.97
N ALA A 268 -18.19 1.78 -21.68
CA ALA A 268 -19.62 1.69 -22.00
C ALA A 268 -20.47 2.54 -21.03
N ALA A 269 -21.64 2.99 -21.48
CA ALA A 269 -22.60 3.68 -20.62
C ALA A 269 -22.95 2.81 -19.39
N GLY A 270 -22.76 3.39 -18.20
CA GLY A 270 -22.96 2.77 -16.90
C GLY A 270 -21.72 2.05 -16.33
N GLU A 271 -20.67 1.88 -17.12
CA GLU A 271 -19.39 1.34 -16.66
C GLU A 271 -18.65 2.37 -15.78
N GLU A 272 -17.93 1.85 -14.78
CA GLU A 272 -17.12 2.66 -13.88
C GLU A 272 -15.82 3.08 -14.55
N ILE A 273 -15.39 4.30 -14.26
CA ILE A 273 -14.10 4.85 -14.66
C ILE A 273 -13.13 4.52 -13.54
N LEU A 274 -12.19 3.62 -13.82
CA LEU A 274 -11.26 3.04 -12.86
C LEU A 274 -9.84 3.51 -13.14
N ASN A 275 -9.17 3.97 -12.09
CA ASN A 275 -7.74 4.24 -12.06
C ASN A 275 -6.95 2.95 -11.77
N TYR A 276 -5.62 3.04 -11.86
CA TYR A 276 -4.68 2.02 -11.41
C TYR A 276 -3.84 2.57 -10.26
N TYR A 277 -3.82 1.87 -9.13
CA TYR A 277 -2.93 2.23 -8.00
C TYR A 277 -1.60 1.49 -8.02
N GLY A 278 -1.41 0.55 -8.95
CA GLY A 278 -0.22 -0.28 -9.01
C GLY A 278 -0.48 -1.75 -8.65
N PRO A 279 0.56 -2.59 -8.78
CA PRO A 279 0.47 -4.04 -8.62
C PRO A 279 0.48 -4.45 -7.14
N HIS A 280 -0.48 -3.96 -6.36
CA HIS A 280 -0.51 -4.23 -4.91
C HIS A 280 -1.21 -5.56 -4.57
N PRO A 281 -0.63 -6.39 -3.67
CA PRO A 281 -1.36 -7.49 -3.05
C PRO A 281 -2.57 -6.98 -2.26
N ASN A 282 -3.56 -7.85 -2.00
CA ASN A 282 -4.71 -7.46 -1.17
C ASN A 282 -4.32 -7.04 0.25
N SER A 283 -3.20 -7.53 0.77
CA SER A 283 -2.68 -7.09 2.06
C SER A 283 -2.32 -5.59 2.04
N GLU A 284 -1.58 -5.15 1.02
CA GLU A 284 -1.23 -3.74 0.84
C GLU A 284 -2.43 -2.88 0.43
N LEU A 285 -3.33 -3.41 -0.41
CA LEU A 285 -4.56 -2.73 -0.79
C LEU A 285 -5.43 -2.41 0.44
N LEU A 286 -5.56 -3.38 1.33
CA LEU A 286 -6.27 -3.20 2.59
C LEU A 286 -5.54 -2.22 3.51
N ARG A 287 -4.22 -2.36 3.62
CA ARG A 287 -3.39 -1.51 4.49
C ARG A 287 -3.47 -0.03 4.09
N LYS A 288 -3.26 0.26 2.81
CA LYS A 288 -3.17 1.63 2.28
C LYS A 288 -4.54 2.25 1.98
N TYR A 289 -5.46 1.49 1.41
CA TYR A 289 -6.72 2.01 0.86
C TYR A 289 -7.98 1.51 1.58
N GLY A 290 -7.88 0.49 2.43
CA GLY A 290 -9.01 0.01 3.22
C GLY A 290 -10.02 -0.84 2.44
N TYR A 291 -9.59 -1.51 1.37
CA TYR A 291 -10.44 -2.44 0.60
C TYR A 291 -9.64 -3.64 0.06
N VAL A 292 -10.37 -4.63 -0.47
CA VAL A 292 -9.81 -5.82 -1.13
C VAL A 292 -10.49 -6.03 -2.49
N SER A 293 -9.78 -6.63 -3.44
CA SER A 293 -10.27 -6.91 -4.79
C SER A 293 -9.89 -8.31 -5.27
N GLU A 294 -10.86 -8.98 -5.92
CA GLU A 294 -10.63 -10.25 -6.61
C GLU A 294 -9.62 -10.12 -7.76
N ARG A 295 -9.55 -8.96 -8.43
CA ARG A 295 -8.57 -8.74 -9.51
C ARG A 295 -7.16 -8.56 -8.96
N HIS A 296 -7.03 -7.94 -7.78
CA HIS A 296 -5.76 -7.83 -7.08
C HIS A 296 -5.28 -9.15 -6.46
N SER A 297 -6.12 -10.19 -6.35
CA SER A 297 -5.68 -11.50 -5.85
C SER A 297 -4.56 -12.14 -6.68
N ARG A 298 -4.34 -11.67 -7.91
CA ARG A 298 -3.18 -12.06 -8.72
C ARG A 298 -1.85 -11.66 -8.07
N TYR A 299 -1.84 -10.51 -7.41
CA TYR A 299 -0.67 -9.90 -6.78
C TYR A 299 -0.48 -10.33 -5.33
N ASP A 300 -1.39 -11.14 -4.76
CA ASP A 300 -1.23 -11.62 -3.39
C ASP A 300 0.15 -12.26 -3.21
N VAL A 301 0.78 -11.96 -2.06
CA VAL A 301 2.12 -12.42 -1.71
C VAL A 301 2.13 -13.16 -0.38
N VAL A 302 3.17 -13.95 -0.14
CA VAL A 302 3.47 -14.56 1.17
C VAL A 302 4.93 -14.36 1.50
N GLU A 303 5.20 -13.76 2.66
CA GLU A 303 6.55 -13.54 3.15
C GLU A 303 7.07 -14.75 3.94
N VAL A 304 8.29 -15.17 3.63
CA VAL A 304 9.03 -16.22 4.33
C VAL A 304 10.23 -15.58 5.02
N PRO A 305 10.20 -15.31 6.33
CA PRO A 305 11.34 -14.74 7.02
C PRO A 305 12.52 -15.73 7.01
N PHE A 306 13.75 -15.22 6.94
CA PHE A 306 14.95 -16.07 6.94
C PHE A 306 15.05 -16.96 8.19
N SER A 307 14.51 -16.49 9.32
CA SER A 307 14.39 -17.27 10.54
C SER A 307 13.60 -18.57 10.35
N MET A 308 12.60 -18.59 9.47
CA MET A 308 11.86 -19.79 9.08
C MET A 308 12.73 -20.73 8.23
N VAL A 309 13.49 -20.19 7.28
CA VAL A 309 14.45 -20.97 6.47
C VAL A 309 15.45 -21.68 7.40
N ARG A 310 16.11 -20.92 8.29
CA ARG A 310 17.01 -21.45 9.31
C ARG A 310 16.36 -22.58 10.10
N LYS A 311 15.19 -22.31 10.70
CA LYS A 311 14.47 -23.26 11.55
C LYS A 311 14.14 -24.55 10.81
N GLN A 312 13.66 -24.47 9.57
CA GLN A 312 13.29 -25.66 8.80
C GLN A 312 14.51 -26.46 8.33
N VAL A 313 15.61 -25.79 7.94
CA VAL A 313 16.87 -26.46 7.60
C VAL A 313 17.47 -27.18 8.81
N GLN A 314 17.60 -26.50 9.95
CA GLN A 314 18.10 -27.11 11.20
C GLN A 314 17.27 -28.33 11.59
N ALA A 315 15.94 -28.21 11.54
CA ALA A 315 15.05 -29.31 11.88
C ALA A 315 15.08 -30.45 10.84
N TYR A 316 15.29 -30.16 9.55
CA TYR A 316 15.31 -31.19 8.50
C TYR A 316 16.60 -32.03 8.57
N LEU A 317 17.72 -31.40 8.94
CA LEU A 317 19.05 -32.01 9.00
C LEU A 317 19.45 -32.42 10.43
N GLU A 318 18.57 -32.23 11.41
CA GLU A 318 18.81 -32.53 12.84
C GLU A 318 20.07 -31.85 13.39
N LEU A 319 20.29 -30.59 13.01
CA LEU A 319 21.49 -29.82 13.37
C LEU A 319 21.34 -29.18 14.76
N SER A 320 22.44 -29.13 15.52
CA SER A 320 22.51 -28.37 16.77
C SER A 320 22.77 -26.89 16.52
N ASP A 321 22.41 -26.03 17.48
CA ASP A 321 22.69 -24.59 17.40
C ASP A 321 24.17 -24.29 17.27
N GLN A 322 25.03 -25.01 17.99
CA GLN A 322 26.49 -24.89 17.86
C GLN A 322 27.01 -25.23 16.46
N PHE A 323 26.31 -26.09 15.71
CA PHE A 323 26.67 -26.37 14.32
C PHE A 323 26.27 -25.20 13.43
N TRP A 324 25.08 -24.64 13.66
CA TRP A 324 24.56 -23.51 12.92
C TRP A 324 25.40 -22.25 13.12
N GLU A 325 25.78 -21.91 14.36
CA GLU A 325 26.69 -20.78 14.67
C GLU A 325 28.00 -20.86 13.89
N LYS A 326 28.51 -22.08 13.64
CA LYS A 326 29.70 -22.27 12.79
C LYS A 326 29.40 -21.99 11.33
N ALA A 327 28.23 -22.37 10.85
CA ALA A 327 27.80 -22.18 9.47
C ALA A 327 27.50 -20.71 9.15
N GLU A 328 26.99 -19.94 10.12
CA GLU A 328 26.74 -18.50 10.00
C GLU A 328 28.00 -17.73 9.57
N ASN A 329 29.19 -18.11 10.04
CA ASN A 329 30.46 -17.49 9.59
C ASN A 329 30.76 -17.66 8.09
N PHE A 330 29.98 -18.48 7.38
CA PHE A 330 30.12 -18.72 5.95
C PHE A 330 28.94 -18.21 5.12
N LEU A 331 27.93 -17.64 5.78
CA LEU A 331 26.85 -16.89 5.16
C LEU A 331 27.32 -15.45 5.04
N ASP A 332 27.08 -14.87 3.88
CA ASP A 332 27.25 -13.44 3.68
C ASP A 332 25.92 -12.78 4.05
N GLU A 333 25.94 -11.81 4.96
CA GLU A 333 24.72 -11.11 5.39
C GLU A 333 24.11 -10.33 4.22
N ASP A 334 24.93 -9.84 3.30
CA ASP A 334 24.48 -9.14 2.09
C ASP A 334 23.81 -10.09 1.07
N GLU A 335 24.13 -11.39 1.11
CA GLU A 335 23.47 -12.41 0.28
C GLU A 335 22.24 -13.03 0.96
N VAL A 336 21.97 -12.69 2.22
CA VAL A 336 20.86 -13.24 3.00
C VAL A 336 19.82 -12.15 3.26
N GLY A 337 18.78 -12.12 2.43
CA GLY A 337 17.62 -11.25 2.66
C GLY A 337 16.92 -11.56 3.98
N GLU A 338 16.32 -10.54 4.60
CA GLU A 338 15.55 -10.68 5.85
C GLU A 338 14.32 -11.58 5.67
N SER A 339 13.66 -11.47 4.51
CA SER A 339 12.54 -12.28 4.08
C SER A 339 12.57 -12.55 2.59
N ILE A 340 11.97 -13.66 2.17
CA ILE A 340 11.72 -14.00 0.77
C ILE A 340 10.25 -13.77 0.49
N VAL A 341 9.93 -13.06 -0.60
CA VAL A 341 8.56 -12.85 -1.04
C VAL A 341 8.18 -13.95 -2.04
N LEU A 342 7.15 -14.73 -1.70
CA LEU A 342 6.53 -15.66 -2.63
C LEU A 342 5.38 -14.96 -3.31
N GLU A 343 5.39 -14.92 -4.63
CA GLU A 343 4.36 -14.24 -5.43
C GLU A 343 4.11 -14.96 -6.76
N ARG A 344 2.96 -14.67 -7.38
CA ARG A 344 2.66 -15.17 -8.72
C ARG A 344 3.38 -14.32 -9.75
N ASN A 345 3.84 -14.96 -10.83
CA ASN A 345 4.11 -14.25 -12.07
C ASN A 345 2.79 -13.70 -12.61
N SER A 346 2.54 -12.43 -12.30
CA SER A 346 1.30 -11.73 -12.64
C SER A 346 1.33 -11.15 -14.05
N GLY A 347 2.51 -10.85 -14.61
CA GLY A 347 2.61 -10.06 -15.84
C GLY A 347 1.96 -8.68 -15.73
N ASP A 348 2.11 -7.89 -16.79
CA ASP A 348 1.64 -6.52 -16.81
C ASP A 348 0.28 -6.37 -17.51
N PRO A 349 -0.55 -5.41 -17.07
CA PRO A 349 -1.73 -5.03 -17.83
C PRO A 349 -1.30 -4.47 -19.19
N GLY A 350 -2.08 -4.75 -20.23
CA GLY A 350 -1.86 -4.21 -21.56
C GLY A 350 -2.15 -2.71 -21.64
N PRO A 351 -1.88 -2.05 -22.79
CA PRO A 351 -2.17 -0.63 -22.99
C PRO A 351 -3.64 -0.25 -22.84
N ASP A 352 -4.55 -1.23 -22.93
CA ASP A 352 -5.97 -1.04 -22.70
C ASP A 352 -6.35 -1.14 -21.23
N GLY A 353 -5.42 -1.48 -20.32
CA GLY A 353 -5.65 -1.69 -18.89
C GLY A 353 -6.22 -3.07 -18.54
N LEU A 354 -6.08 -4.07 -19.42
CA LEU A 354 -6.53 -5.45 -19.20
C LEU A 354 -5.36 -6.44 -19.21
N PHE A 355 -5.48 -7.52 -18.44
CA PHE A 355 -4.51 -8.62 -18.52
C PHE A 355 -4.85 -9.59 -19.64
N GLN A 356 -3.82 -10.03 -20.36
CA GLN A 356 -3.97 -10.97 -21.47
C GLN A 356 -3.79 -12.43 -21.06
N CYS A 357 -3.14 -12.67 -19.93
CA CYS A 357 -2.86 -13.99 -19.39
C CYS A 357 -3.23 -14.10 -17.89
N PRO A 358 -3.58 -15.31 -17.43
CA PRO A 358 -3.72 -15.58 -16.01
C PRO A 358 -2.36 -15.52 -15.32
N ALA A 359 -2.36 -15.13 -14.04
CA ALA A 359 -1.16 -15.24 -13.21
C ALA A 359 -0.78 -16.71 -12.98
N THR A 360 0.52 -16.98 -12.87
CA THR A 360 1.06 -18.35 -12.71
C THR A 360 2.02 -18.42 -11.54
N VAL A 361 2.33 -19.63 -11.08
CA VAL A 361 3.33 -19.89 -10.01
C VAL A 361 4.69 -20.32 -10.60
N GLU A 362 4.96 -19.97 -11.86
CA GLU A 362 6.24 -20.26 -12.49
C GLU A 362 7.34 -19.43 -11.85
N ASN A 363 8.46 -20.08 -11.52
CA ASN A 363 9.65 -19.47 -10.91
C ASN A 363 9.45 -18.83 -9.52
N THR A 364 8.24 -18.91 -8.93
CA THR A 364 7.92 -18.39 -7.59
C THR A 364 8.83 -18.93 -6.48
N LEU A 365 9.41 -20.12 -6.65
CA LEU A 365 10.30 -20.73 -5.65
C LEU A 365 11.80 -20.50 -5.92
N ASP A 366 12.18 -19.79 -6.99
CA ASP A 366 13.59 -19.67 -7.38
C ASP A 366 14.42 -18.94 -6.32
N GLU A 367 13.91 -17.84 -5.78
CA GLU A 367 14.55 -17.10 -4.69
C GLU A 367 14.66 -17.94 -3.42
N LEU A 368 13.56 -18.59 -3.01
CA LEU A 368 13.56 -19.48 -1.85
C LEU A 368 14.56 -20.64 -2.03
N ALA A 369 14.61 -21.23 -3.23
CA ALA A 369 15.55 -22.29 -3.56
C ALA A 369 16.99 -21.79 -3.53
N ASN A 370 17.25 -20.57 -3.99
CA ASN A 370 18.57 -19.93 -3.92
C ASN A 370 18.99 -19.72 -2.46
N GLN A 371 18.10 -19.19 -1.63
CA GLN A 371 18.35 -18.95 -0.20
C GLN A 371 18.64 -20.25 0.55
N VAL A 372 17.84 -21.29 0.33
CA VAL A 372 18.09 -22.62 0.89
C VAL A 372 19.41 -23.18 0.39
N ASN A 373 19.73 -23.05 -0.90
CA ASN A 373 21.00 -23.53 -1.45
C ASN A 373 22.21 -22.78 -0.90
N LEU A 374 22.10 -21.48 -0.60
CA LEU A 374 23.15 -20.69 0.04
C LEU A 374 23.46 -21.26 1.43
N VAL A 375 22.42 -21.48 2.23
CA VAL A 375 22.53 -22.14 3.55
C VAL A 375 23.18 -23.52 3.42
N LEU A 376 22.73 -24.35 2.48
CA LEU A 376 23.31 -25.69 2.28
C LEU A 376 24.80 -25.65 1.88
N LYS A 377 25.24 -24.64 1.11
CA LYS A 377 26.66 -24.43 0.80
C LYS A 377 27.46 -24.06 2.06
N ALA A 378 26.93 -23.17 2.90
CA ALA A 378 27.57 -22.80 4.17
C ALA A 378 27.70 -24.01 5.11
N LEU A 379 26.64 -24.81 5.28
CA LEU A 379 26.66 -26.03 6.08
C LEU A 379 27.69 -27.06 5.59
N ARG A 380 27.84 -27.19 4.25
CA ARG A 380 28.85 -28.07 3.65
C ARG A 380 30.28 -27.64 3.96
N LYS A 381 30.55 -26.34 4.10
CA LYS A 381 31.88 -25.83 4.50
C LYS A 381 32.23 -26.23 5.94
N VAL A 382 31.24 -26.34 6.83
CA VAL A 382 31.42 -26.85 8.20
C VAL A 382 31.64 -28.36 8.21
N SER A 383 30.79 -29.11 7.50
CA SER A 383 30.96 -30.56 7.33
C SER A 383 30.41 -31.04 6.00
N SER A 384 31.30 -31.60 5.17
CA SER A 384 30.94 -32.16 3.87
C SER A 384 29.99 -33.36 3.96
N SER A 385 29.87 -34.00 5.13
CA SER A 385 28.95 -35.14 5.32
C SER A 385 27.48 -34.74 5.36
N VAL A 386 27.17 -33.48 5.69
CA VAL A 386 25.79 -32.96 5.79
C VAL A 386 25.19 -32.80 4.41
N VAL A 387 25.98 -32.34 3.44
CA VAL A 387 25.60 -32.19 2.03
C VAL A 387 26.67 -32.86 1.15
N PRO A 388 26.64 -34.19 1.03
CA PRO A 388 27.73 -34.97 0.42
C PRO A 388 27.90 -34.68 -1.08
N ASP A 389 26.80 -34.59 -1.81
CA ASP A 389 26.81 -34.43 -3.26
C ASP A 389 25.65 -33.55 -3.75
N LYS A 390 25.66 -33.28 -5.07
CA LYS A 390 24.66 -32.43 -5.74
C LYS A 390 23.24 -33.03 -5.65
N ARG A 391 23.09 -34.34 -5.81
CA ARG A 391 21.78 -35.01 -5.75
C ARG A 391 21.18 -34.88 -4.36
N LYS A 392 21.99 -35.08 -3.31
CA LYS A 392 21.52 -34.94 -1.93
C LYS A 392 21.17 -33.49 -1.60
N ARG A 393 21.93 -32.52 -2.13
CA ARG A 393 21.60 -31.09 -2.00
C ARG A 393 20.22 -30.77 -2.60
N GLU A 394 19.93 -31.25 -3.80
CA GLU A 394 18.63 -31.06 -4.47
C GLU A 394 17.49 -31.72 -3.68
N GLU A 395 17.70 -32.94 -3.17
CA GLU A 395 16.74 -33.64 -2.32
C GLU A 395 16.44 -32.86 -1.02
N ILE A 396 17.49 -32.39 -0.33
CA ILE A 396 17.35 -31.58 0.89
C ILE A 396 16.64 -30.27 0.57
N CYS A 397 17.03 -29.58 -0.50
CA CYS A 397 16.43 -28.30 -0.89
C CYS A 397 14.92 -28.45 -1.10
N ASN A 398 14.50 -29.44 -1.90
CA ASN A 398 13.08 -29.73 -2.14
C ASN A 398 12.34 -30.11 -0.84
N GLY A 399 12.95 -30.96 0.00
CA GLY A 399 12.34 -31.35 1.27
C GLY A 399 12.18 -30.20 2.26
N VAL A 400 13.16 -29.28 2.30
CA VAL A 400 13.12 -28.07 3.14
C VAL A 400 12.08 -27.09 2.61
N MET A 401 12.05 -26.80 1.30
CA MET A 401 11.06 -25.91 0.70
C MET A 401 9.63 -26.39 0.98
N LEU A 402 9.36 -27.69 0.84
CA LEU A 402 8.06 -28.27 1.21
C LEU A 402 7.72 -28.03 2.68
N ARG A 403 8.68 -28.18 3.61
CA ARG A 403 8.47 -27.91 5.04
C ARG A 403 8.28 -26.44 5.36
N ILE A 404 8.90 -25.56 4.59
CA ILE A 404 8.70 -24.11 4.70
C ILE A 404 7.26 -23.77 4.29
N LEU A 405 6.83 -24.16 3.09
CA LEU A 405 5.47 -23.87 2.58
C LEU A 405 4.37 -24.44 3.49
N THR A 406 4.51 -25.72 3.88
CA THR A 406 3.56 -26.35 4.82
C THR A 406 3.62 -25.73 6.21
N GLY A 407 4.80 -25.27 6.63
CA GLY A 407 4.99 -24.53 7.86
C GLY A 407 4.30 -23.17 7.84
N CYS A 408 4.35 -22.44 6.71
CA CYS A 408 3.63 -21.17 6.53
C CYS A 408 2.11 -21.38 6.63
N LEU A 409 1.56 -22.39 5.94
CA LEU A 409 0.14 -22.75 6.05
C LEU A 409 -0.25 -23.07 7.50
N ALA A 410 0.62 -23.74 8.25
CA ALA A 410 0.37 -24.11 9.64
C ALA A 410 0.39 -22.92 10.62
N MET A 411 0.85 -21.74 10.21
CA MET A 411 0.76 -20.52 11.02
C MET A 411 -0.67 -20.00 11.10
N TYR A 412 -1.52 -20.30 10.12
CA TYR A 412 -2.92 -19.91 10.12
C TYR A 412 -3.75 -20.89 10.98
N PRO A 413 -4.47 -20.40 12.01
CA PRO A 413 -5.37 -21.25 12.80
C PRO A 413 -6.54 -21.86 12.02
N THR A 414 -6.81 -21.35 10.81
CA THR A 414 -7.93 -21.75 9.95
C THR A 414 -7.43 -22.26 8.61
N THR A 415 -8.16 -23.20 8.00
CA THR A 415 -7.87 -23.71 6.66
C THR A 415 -8.44 -22.79 5.58
N LEU A 416 -7.97 -22.93 4.34
CA LEU A 416 -8.56 -22.22 3.20
C LEU A 416 -10.04 -22.57 3.00
N ALA A 417 -10.42 -23.83 3.19
CA ALA A 417 -11.80 -24.27 3.05
C ALA A 417 -12.74 -23.60 4.08
N GLN A 418 -12.27 -23.39 5.31
CA GLN A 418 -13.01 -22.67 6.34
C GLN A 418 -13.22 -21.20 5.96
N ASP A 419 -12.19 -20.54 5.45
CA ASP A 419 -12.29 -19.13 5.05
C ASP A 419 -13.15 -18.93 3.80
N ARG A 420 -13.07 -19.84 2.82
CA ARG A 420 -14.00 -19.84 1.68
C ARG A 420 -15.45 -20.01 2.13
N ALA A 421 -15.71 -20.82 3.15
CA ALA A 421 -17.05 -20.96 3.73
C ALA A 421 -17.52 -19.66 4.39
N LEU A 422 -16.64 -18.93 5.08
CA LEU A 422 -16.93 -17.61 5.64
C LEU A 422 -17.20 -16.57 4.56
N LEU A 423 -16.39 -16.52 3.49
CA LEU A 423 -16.59 -15.58 2.38
C LEU A 423 -17.87 -15.84 1.58
N ALA A 424 -18.34 -17.09 1.55
CA ALA A 424 -19.62 -17.46 0.94
C ALA A 424 -20.83 -17.06 1.81
N ASP A 425 -20.64 -16.86 3.11
CA ASP A 425 -21.69 -16.37 4.01
C ASP A 425 -21.89 -14.87 3.83
N LYS A 426 -23.07 -14.48 3.34
CA LYS A 426 -23.44 -13.08 3.11
C LYS A 426 -23.58 -12.25 4.39
N SER A 427 -23.62 -12.89 5.56
CA SER A 427 -23.60 -12.19 6.84
C SER A 427 -22.20 -11.72 7.25
N VAL A 428 -21.15 -12.26 6.62
CA VAL A 428 -19.77 -11.83 6.82
C VAL A 428 -19.50 -10.62 5.92
N THR A 429 -19.52 -9.43 6.52
CA THR A 429 -19.35 -8.13 5.84
C THR A 429 -18.29 -7.27 6.52
N GLY A 430 -17.93 -6.14 5.90
CA GLY A 430 -17.00 -5.16 6.47
C GLY A 430 -15.61 -5.73 6.77
N ARG A 431 -15.00 -5.27 7.85
CA ARG A 431 -13.60 -5.57 8.25
C ARG A 431 -13.33 -7.07 8.40
N LEU A 432 -14.25 -7.83 8.98
CA LEU A 432 -14.11 -9.30 9.07
C LEU A 432 -14.01 -9.92 7.68
N ARG A 433 -14.85 -9.50 6.73
CA ARG A 433 -14.80 -10.01 5.35
C ARG A 433 -13.45 -9.71 4.70
N MET A 434 -12.95 -8.49 4.86
CA MET A 434 -11.65 -8.07 4.31
C MET A 434 -10.50 -8.87 4.91
N ALA A 435 -10.49 -9.07 6.23
CA ALA A 435 -9.47 -9.88 6.91
C ALA A 435 -9.46 -11.33 6.42
N VAL A 436 -10.64 -11.94 6.30
CA VAL A 436 -10.80 -13.30 5.77
C VAL A 436 -10.35 -13.37 4.31
N PHE A 437 -10.62 -12.34 3.51
CA PHE A 437 -10.22 -12.28 2.11
C PHE A 437 -8.69 -12.29 1.96
N VAL A 438 -7.98 -11.44 2.70
CA VAL A 438 -6.50 -11.39 2.69
C VAL A 438 -5.90 -12.73 3.07
N ARG A 439 -6.24 -13.29 4.24
CA ARG A 439 -5.66 -14.56 4.70
C ARG A 439 -6.06 -15.75 3.81
N ALA A 440 -7.21 -15.69 3.13
CA ALA A 440 -7.61 -16.69 2.15
C ALA A 440 -6.76 -16.61 0.87
N GLY A 441 -6.46 -15.40 0.40
CA GLY A 441 -5.58 -15.16 -0.76
C GLY A 441 -4.15 -15.66 -0.54
N GLU A 442 -3.58 -15.35 0.64
CA GLU A 442 -2.27 -15.84 1.07
C GLU A 442 -2.21 -17.38 1.12
N LYS A 443 -3.23 -18.02 1.72
CA LYS A 443 -3.34 -19.48 1.74
C LYS A 443 -3.55 -20.08 0.35
N GLN A 444 -4.33 -19.42 -0.50
CA GLN A 444 -4.53 -19.84 -1.88
C GLN A 444 -3.20 -19.85 -2.64
N LEU A 445 -2.38 -18.82 -2.49
CA LEU A 445 -1.06 -18.79 -3.12
C LEU A 445 -0.19 -19.97 -2.68
N LEU A 446 -0.12 -20.24 -1.38
CA LEU A 446 0.64 -21.39 -0.87
C LEU A 446 0.13 -22.73 -1.43
N GLU A 447 -1.18 -22.92 -1.51
CA GLU A 447 -1.78 -24.12 -2.10
C GLU A 447 -1.51 -24.23 -3.62
N ASP A 448 -1.55 -23.11 -4.35
CA ASP A 448 -1.25 -23.06 -5.79
C ASP A 448 0.22 -23.40 -6.06
N ILE A 449 1.16 -22.85 -5.27
CA ILE A 449 2.59 -23.18 -5.35
C ILE A 449 2.80 -24.67 -5.08
N LEU A 450 2.24 -25.21 -4.00
CA LEU A 450 2.34 -26.63 -3.66
C LEU A 450 1.83 -27.50 -4.82
N ALA A 451 0.66 -27.18 -5.37
CA ALA A 451 0.09 -27.90 -6.50
C ALA A 451 0.95 -27.79 -7.78
N GLY A 452 1.45 -26.60 -8.11
CA GLY A 452 2.28 -26.34 -9.29
C GLY A 452 3.59 -27.12 -9.31
N TYR A 453 4.19 -27.35 -8.14
CA TYR A 453 5.42 -28.15 -7.99
C TYR A 453 5.15 -29.64 -7.72
N GLY A 454 3.89 -30.08 -7.80
CA GLY A 454 3.50 -31.48 -7.59
C GLY A 454 3.62 -31.95 -6.14
N TRP A 455 3.64 -31.03 -5.19
CA TRP A 455 3.65 -31.31 -3.76
C TRP A 455 2.22 -31.27 -3.21
N SER A 456 1.70 -32.41 -2.73
CA SER A 456 0.37 -32.43 -2.13
C SER A 456 0.43 -32.06 -0.64
N SER A 457 -0.53 -31.27 -0.17
CA SER A 457 -0.76 -31.02 1.27
C SER A 457 -1.10 -32.30 2.05
N GLU A 458 -1.48 -33.38 1.34
CA GLU A 458 -1.80 -34.70 1.89
C GLU A 458 -0.61 -35.70 1.91
N THR A 459 0.63 -35.26 1.68
CA THR A 459 1.80 -36.16 1.77
C THR A 459 2.61 -35.97 3.05
N PRO A 460 2.26 -36.64 4.18
CA PRO A 460 3.27 -36.98 5.17
C PRO A 460 4.11 -38.12 4.59
N GLY A 461 5.35 -37.80 4.19
CA GLY A 461 6.40 -38.78 3.94
C GLY A 461 6.06 -39.87 2.90
N LYS A 462 6.29 -39.60 1.63
CA LYS A 462 6.74 -40.66 0.72
C LYS A 462 8.14 -40.31 0.26
N SER A 463 9.11 -40.97 0.90
CA SER A 463 10.44 -41.22 0.36
C SER A 463 10.34 -41.51 -1.13
N ALA A 464 10.91 -40.64 -1.96
CA ALA A 464 11.22 -40.98 -3.33
C ALA A 464 12.29 -42.08 -3.30
N ASN A 465 11.98 -43.23 -3.89
CA ASN A 465 12.95 -44.29 -4.17
C ASN A 465 14.05 -43.80 -5.11
#